data_AF-A0AAV3TCE5-F1
#
_entry.id   AF-A0AAV3TCE5-F1
#
_cell.length_a   1.000
_cell.length_b   1.000
_cell.length_c   1.000
_cell.angle_alpha   90.00
_cell.angle_beta   90.00
_cell.angle_gamma   90.00
#
_symmetry.space_group_name_H-M   'P 1'
#
loop_
_entity.id
_entity.type
_entity.pdbx_description
1 polymer ?
#
loop_
_entity_poly.entity_id
_entity_poly.type
_entity_poly.pdbx_seq_one_letter_code
_entity_poly.pdbx_strand_id
1 'polypeptide(L)' 'MSSTRFEVERPDGEERGVTVRCPEHGESEEFRPGERGGAFYCPGCAMEIEVQLHPPDWRDLGERC' A
#
# COMPACT_ATOMS: atom_id res chain seq x y z
N MET A 1 22.18 9.12 1.00
CA MET A 1 20.82 9.33 0.47
C MET A 1 19.98 8.21 1.05
N SER A 2 19.12 8.49 2.03
CA SER A 2 18.21 7.47 2.55
C SER A 2 17.14 7.21 1.50
N SER A 3 17.16 6.04 0.89
CA SER A 3 16.18 5.65 -0.11
C SER A 3 14.93 5.19 0.60
N THR A 4 13.92 6.05 0.63
CA THR A 4 12.62 5.74 1.22
C THR A 4 12.01 4.52 0.55
N ARG A 5 11.94 3.39 1.27
CA ARG A 5 11.35 2.13 0.78
C ARG A 5 10.15 1.76 1.63
N PHE A 6 9.04 1.49 0.95
CA PHE A 6 7.84 0.91 1.56
C PHE A 6 7.61 -0.50 1.04
N GLU A 7 7.18 -1.39 1.92
CA GLU A 7 6.84 -2.76 1.61
C GLU A 7 5.33 -2.93 1.76
N VAL A 8 4.69 -3.49 0.72
CA VAL A 8 3.25 -3.74 0.70
C VAL A 8 3.04 -5.24 0.58
N GLU A 9 2.48 -5.83 1.62
CA GLU A 9 2.15 -7.25 1.67
C GLU A 9 0.65 -7.46 1.44
N ARG A 10 0.34 -8.33 0.48
CA ARG A 10 -1.02 -8.81 0.23
C ARG A 10 -1.07 -10.29 0.56
N PRO A 11 -1.71 -10.71 1.67
CA PRO A 11 -1.91 -12.11 1.94
C PRO A 11 -2.81 -12.74 0.87
N ASP A 12 -2.52 -13.98 0.45
CA ASP A 12 -3.40 -14.71 -0.46
C ASP A 12 -4.78 -14.93 0.20
N GLY A 13 -5.82 -14.39 -0.43
CA GLY A 13 -7.22 -14.47 -0.01
C GLY A 13 -7.95 -13.13 -0.14
N GLU A 14 -9.06 -13.09 -0.87
CA GLU A 14 -9.90 -11.89 -1.04
C GLU A 14 -10.47 -11.35 0.29
N GLU A 15 -10.45 -12.17 1.33
CA GLU A 15 -10.90 -11.84 2.70
C GLU A 15 -9.76 -11.32 3.60
N ARG A 16 -8.56 -11.07 3.07
CA ARG A 16 -7.43 -10.56 3.83
C ARG A 16 -7.05 -9.15 3.41
N GLY A 17 -6.80 -8.32 4.42
CA GLY A 17 -6.43 -6.92 4.28
C GLY A 17 -5.05 -6.71 3.64
N VAL A 18 -4.67 -5.44 3.44
CA VAL A 18 -3.31 -5.08 2.97
C VAL A 18 -2.49 -4.64 4.16
N THR A 19 -1.25 -5.08 4.25
CA THR A 19 -0.30 -4.56 5.24
C THR A 19 0.74 -3.71 4.54
N VAL A 20 0.95 -2.48 5.03
CA VAL A 20 1.98 -1.56 4.55
C VAL A 20 3.00 -1.35 5.65
N ARG A 21 4.29 -1.40 5.30
CA ARG A 21 5.40 -1.29 6.25
C ARG A 21 6.49 -0.37 5.74
N CYS A 22 7.05 0.42 6.64
CA CYS A 22 8.31 1.14 6.44
C CYS A 22 9.42 0.42 7.21
N PRO A 23 10.22 -0.46 6.56
CA PRO A 23 11.30 -1.20 7.23
C PRO A 23 12.41 -0.29 7.78
N GLU A 24 12.55 0.94 7.29
CA GLU A 24 13.57 1.89 7.76
C GLU A 24 13.29 2.42 9.16
N HIS A 25 12.02 2.58 9.53
CA HIS A 25 11.60 3.18 10.80
C HIS A 25 10.81 2.21 11.69
N GLY A 26 10.48 1.02 11.20
CA GLY A 26 9.73 0.01 11.95
C GLY A 26 8.23 0.31 12.05
N GLU A 27 7.72 1.20 11.22
CA GLU A 27 6.30 1.59 11.19
C GLU A 27 5.51 0.63 10.28
N SER A 28 4.30 0.27 10.68
CA SER A 28 3.43 -0.61 9.90
C SER A 28 1.96 -0.38 10.17
N GLU A 29 1.13 -0.53 9.15
CA GLU A 29 -0.32 -0.41 9.25
C GLU A 29 -1.01 -1.51 8.44
N GLU A 30 -2.09 -2.07 9.00
CA GLU A 30 -2.91 -3.08 8.36
C GLU A 30 -4.28 -2.49 8.02
N PHE A 31 -4.61 -2.48 6.74
CA PHE A 31 -5.90 -2.06 6.20
C PHE A 31 -6.86 -3.23 6.21
N ARG A 32 -8.13 -2.99 6.55
CA ARG A 32 -9.10 -4.08 6.75
C ARG A 32 -9.46 -4.77 5.42
N PRO A 33 -9.78 -6.07 5.46
CA PRO A 33 -10.38 -6.75 4.30
C PRO A 33 -11.74 -6.12 3.98
N GLY A 34 -11.78 -5.40 2.86
CA GLY A 34 -12.94 -4.59 2.43
C GLY A 34 -12.55 -3.16 2.08
N GLU A 35 -11.51 -2.63 2.73
CA GLU A 35 -10.85 -1.41 2.30
C GLU A 35 -9.88 -1.79 1.18
N ARG A 36 -10.16 -1.30 -0.04
CA ARG A 36 -9.30 -1.54 -1.22
C ARG A 36 -7.98 -0.77 -1.13
N GLY A 37 -7.54 -0.36 0.05
CA GLY A 37 -6.43 0.56 0.23
C GLY A 37 -6.67 1.60 1.33
N GLY A 38 -5.64 2.38 1.63
CA GLY A 38 -5.68 3.47 2.59
C GLY A 38 -4.37 4.27 2.61
N ALA A 39 -4.34 5.32 3.43
CA ALA A 39 -3.17 6.17 3.62
C ALA A 39 -2.35 5.66 4.81
N PHE A 40 -1.04 5.54 4.63
CA PHE A 40 -0.08 5.17 5.66
C PHE A 40 0.93 6.30 5.84
N TYR A 41 1.05 6.80 7.07
CA TYR A 41 2.01 7.85 7.42
C TYR A 41 3.18 7.28 8.22
N CYS A 42 4.41 7.54 7.77
CA CYS A 42 5.62 7.21 8.51
C CYS A 42 6.23 8.47 9.14
N PRO A 43 6.25 8.59 10.49
CA PRO A 43 6.85 9.73 11.18
C PRO A 43 8.36 9.87 10.95
N GLY A 44 9.07 8.76 10.80
CA GLY A 44 10.52 8.76 10.58
C GLY A 44 10.93 9.26 9.18
N CYS A 45 10.12 8.93 8.16
CA CYS A 45 10.28 9.49 6.81
C CYS A 45 9.69 10.91 6.68
N ALA A 46 8.81 11.31 7.62
CA ALA A 46 7.91 12.46 7.46
C ALA A 46 7.15 12.43 6.12
N MET A 47 6.67 11.24 5.74
CA MET A 47 6.05 10.98 4.45
C MET A 47 4.76 10.17 4.63
N GLU A 48 3.76 10.54 3.85
CA GLU A 48 2.51 9.79 3.68
C GLU A 48 2.52 9.10 2.32
N ILE A 49 2.08 7.85 2.29
CA ILE A 49 1.82 7.12 1.05
C ILE A 49 0.38 6.62 1.01
N GLU A 50 -0.22 6.67 -0.17
CA GLU A 50 -1.54 6.10 -0.42
C GLU A 50 -1.38 4.78 -1.18
N VAL A 51 -1.97 3.72 -0.65
CA VAL A 51 -1.95 2.40 -1.29
C VAL A 51 -3.35 2.08 -1.75
N GLN A 52 -3.51 1.77 -3.04
CA GLN A 52 -4.78 1.32 -3.61
C GLN A 52 -4.59 -0.01 -4.35
N LEU A 53 -5.43 -0.99 -4.02
CA LEU A 53 -5.58 -2.25 -4.71
C LEU A 53 -6.54 -2.08 -5.87
N HIS A 54 -6.00 -2.22 -7.07
CA HIS A 54 -6.81 -2.27 -8.27
C HIS A 54 -6.92 -3.72 -8.81
N PRO A 55 -8.05 -4.06 -9.47
CA PRO A 55 -8.18 -5.33 -10.19
C PRO A 55 -7.15 -5.38 -11.34
N PRO A 56 -6.66 -6.56 -11.76
CA PRO A 56 -5.57 -6.71 -12.75
C PRO A 56 -5.72 -5.85 -14.01
N ASP A 57 -6.94 -5.70 -14.51
CA ASP A 57 -7.26 -5.00 -15.77
C ASP A 57 -7.31 -3.46 -15.63
N TRP A 58 -6.96 -2.91 -14.46
CA TRP A 58 -7.06 -1.47 -14.20
C TRP A 58 -6.13 -0.60 -15.03
N ARG A 59 -4.97 -1.14 -15.44
CA ARG A 59 -4.01 -0.41 -16.28
C ARG A 59 -4.54 -0.24 -17.71
N ASP A 60 -5.34 -1.19 -18.19
CA ASP A 60 -5.87 -1.20 -19.56
C ASP A 60 -7.05 -0.22 -19.76
N LEU A 61 -7.62 0.32 -18.68
CA LEU A 61 -8.62 1.38 -18.75
C LEU A 61 -8.03 2.78 -19.05
N GLY A 62 -6.73 2.98 -18.84
CA GLY A 62 -6.06 4.25 -19.09
C GLY A 62 -5.68 4.50 -20.56
N GLU A 63 -5.62 3.44 -21.37
CA GLU A 63 -5.18 3.52 -22.78
C GLU A 63 -6.34 3.57 -23.79
N ARG A 64 -7.60 3.67 -23.32
CA ARG A 64 -8.77 3.89 -24.19
C ARG A 64 -8.95 5.39 -24.44
N CYS A 65 -8.10 5.97 -25.28
CA CYS A 65 -8.33 7.25 -25.95
C CYS A 65 -9.22 7.10 -27.19
#